data_AF-A0A972RUD6-F1
#
_entry.id   AF-A0A972RUD6-F1
#
_cell.length_a   1.000
_cell.length_b   1.000
_cell.length_c   1.000
_cell.angle_alpha   90.00
_cell.angle_beta   90.00
_cell.angle_gamma   90.00
#
_symmetry.space_group_name_H-M   'P 1'
#
loop_
_entity.id
_entity.type
_entity.pdbx_description
1 polymer ?
#
loop_
_entity_poly.entity_id
_entity_poly.type
_entity_poly.pdbx_seq_one_letter_code
_entity_poly.pdbx_strand_id
1 'polypeptide(L)'
;MTDNNENTGFALGKQNFYLLAIGFVIIIIGFLLMSGGATNDPNVFNGDEIFSSRRITIAPIVILFGFIFEIYAIMKKPKETEK
;
A
#
# COMPACT_ATOMS: atom_id res chain seq x y z
N MET A 1 40.80 19.14 2.36
CA MET A 1 39.73 18.15 2.26
C MET A 1 38.43 18.88 2.56
N THR A 2 37.58 19.13 1.55
CA THR A 2 36.27 19.75 1.75
C THR A 2 35.33 18.72 2.35
N ASP A 3 34.74 19.10 3.49
CA ASP A 3 33.75 18.35 4.25
C ASP A 3 32.61 17.91 3.33
N ASN A 4 32.49 16.60 3.12
CA ASN A 4 31.33 16.04 2.46
C ASN A 4 30.18 16.15 3.45
N ASN A 5 29.48 17.29 3.42
CA ASN A 5 28.15 17.38 4.00
C ASN A 5 27.22 16.57 3.07
N GLU A 6 27.34 15.25 3.18
CA GLU A 6 26.32 14.30 2.81
C GLU A 6 25.11 14.61 3.70
N ASN A 7 24.39 15.65 3.30
CA ASN A 7 22.96 15.68 3.44
C ASN A 7 22.51 14.40 2.77
N THR A 8 22.40 13.32 3.56
CA THR A 8 21.51 12.21 3.29
C THR A 8 20.11 12.79 3.36
N GLY A 9 19.82 13.72 2.43
CA GLY A 9 18.55 14.35 2.21
C GLY A 9 17.67 13.19 1.84
N PHE A 10 16.88 12.76 2.81
CA PHE A 10 15.89 11.73 2.65
C PHE A 10 15.22 11.97 1.29
N ALA A 11 15.38 11.04 0.34
CA ALA A 11 14.90 11.23 -1.03
C ALA A 11 13.40 11.53 -1.08
N LEU A 12 12.70 11.17 0.00
CA LEU A 12 11.32 11.48 0.31
C LEU A 12 11.29 12.49 1.46
N GLY A 13 10.76 13.70 1.23
CA GLY A 13 10.53 14.65 2.31
C GLY A 13 9.55 14.10 3.36
N LYS A 14 9.55 14.67 4.58
CA LYS A 14 8.70 14.20 5.70
C LYS A 14 7.22 14.04 5.32
N GLN A 15 6.69 14.91 4.47
CA GLN A 15 5.29 14.83 3.99
C GLN A 15 5.05 13.62 3.08
N ASN A 16 6.02 13.27 2.22
CA ASN A 16 5.95 12.11 1.35
C ASN A 16 6.02 10.81 2.11
N PHE A 17 6.79 10.78 3.21
CA PHE A 17 6.84 9.63 4.10
C PHE A 17 5.46 9.31 4.70
N TYR A 18 4.68 10.32 5.09
CA TYR A 18 3.30 10.11 5.56
C TYR A 18 2.39 9.60 4.44
N LEU A 19 2.53 10.10 3.20
CA LEU A 19 1.76 9.60 2.06
C LEU A 19 2.09 8.13 1.76
N LEU A 20 3.37 7.76 1.79
CA LEU A 20 3.84 6.38 1.66
C LEU A 20 3.25 5.49 2.77
N ALA A 21 3.33 5.92 4.04
CA ALA A 21 2.73 5.16 5.14
C ALA A 21 1.22 4.91 4.96
N ILE A 22 0.47 5.89 4.44
CA ILE A 22 -0.95 5.74 4.12
C ILE A 22 -1.16 4.74 2.97
N GLY A 23 -0.37 4.84 1.90
CA GLY A 23 -0.41 3.92 0.77
C GLY A 23 -0.16 2.47 1.19
N PHE A 24 0.86 2.27 2.01
CA PHE A 24 1.20 0.98 2.58
C PHE A 24 0.05 0.36 3.41
N VAL A 25 -0.63 1.16 4.24
CA VAL A 25 -1.80 0.70 5.00
C VAL A 25 -2.95 0.27 4.07
N ILE A 26 -3.19 0.98 2.97
CA ILE A 26 -4.22 0.61 1.97
C ILE A 26 -3.89 -0.75 1.35
N ILE A 27 -2.62 -1.00 1.02
CA ILE A 27 -2.16 -2.28 0.48
C ILE A 27 -2.40 -3.41 1.48
N ILE A 28 -2.04 -3.21 2.76
CA ILE A 28 -2.30 -4.18 3.84
C ILE A 28 -3.80 -4.49 3.94
N ILE A 29 -4.66 -3.47 3.92
CA ILE A 29 -6.11 -3.67 3.97
C ILE A 29 -6.61 -4.47 2.75
N GLY A 30 -6.04 -4.22 1.56
CA GLY A 30 -6.32 -5.00 0.36
C GLY A 30 -5.98 -6.48 0.51
N PHE A 31 -4.82 -6.80 1.10
CA PHE A 31 -4.45 -8.19 1.40
C PHE A 31 -5.31 -8.82 2.50
N LEU A 32 -5.67 -8.06 3.55
CA LEU A 32 -6.58 -8.52 4.61
C LEU A 32 -7.98 -8.82 4.07
N LEU A 33 -8.48 -8.01 3.12
CA LEU A 33 -9.73 -8.30 2.41
C LEU A 33 -9.66 -9.64 1.67
N MET A 34 -8.47 -10.02 1.19
CA MET A 34 -8.22 -11.31 0.52
C MET A 34 -8.12 -12.48 1.51
N SER A 35 -7.75 -12.27 2.78
CA SER A 35 -7.42 -13.33 3.76
C SER A 35 -8.63 -14.01 4.41
N GLY A 36 -9.77 -14.12 3.72
CA GLY A 36 -10.98 -14.76 4.25
C GLY A 36 -11.58 -15.78 3.29
N GLY A 37 -12.43 -16.67 3.81
CA GLY A 37 -13.02 -17.79 3.06
C GLY A 37 -12.26 -19.11 3.19
N ALA A 38 -11.20 -19.16 3.99
CA ALA A 38 -10.56 -20.40 4.40
C ALA A 38 -11.47 -21.14 5.38
N THR A 39 -11.98 -22.30 4.97
CA THR A 39 -12.75 -23.19 5.84
C THR A 39 -11.79 -24.18 6.51
N ASN A 40 -12.09 -24.61 7.74
CA ASN A 40 -11.24 -25.54 8.49
C ASN A 40 -11.39 -27.01 8.04
N ASP A 41 -12.40 -27.31 7.23
CA ASP A 41 -12.72 -28.66 6.77
C ASP A 41 -12.58 -28.78 5.24
N PRO A 42 -11.55 -29.48 4.73
CA PRO A 42 -11.29 -29.57 3.28
C PRO A 42 -12.41 -30.25 2.48
N ASN A 43 -13.40 -30.86 3.15
CA ASN A 43 -14.55 -31.51 2.52
C ASN A 43 -15.79 -30.61 2.39
N VAL A 44 -15.79 -29.41 2.97
CA VAL A 44 -16.93 -28.48 2.96
C VAL A 44 -16.61 -27.27 2.09
N PHE A 45 -17.05 -27.28 0.84
CA PHE A 45 -16.79 -26.18 -0.07
C PHE A 45 -17.78 -25.02 0.15
N ASN A 46 -17.40 -24.04 0.97
CA ASN A 46 -18.15 -22.78 1.15
C ASN A 46 -17.94 -21.85 -0.07
N GLY A 47 -18.53 -22.23 -1.21
CA GLY A 47 -18.38 -21.53 -2.49
C GLY A 47 -18.76 -20.05 -2.42
N ASP A 48 -19.79 -19.67 -1.65
CA ASP A 48 -20.23 -18.28 -1.50
C ASP A 48 -19.21 -17.39 -0.77
N GLU A 49 -18.44 -17.99 0.14
CA GLU A 49 -17.38 -17.27 0.85
C GLU A 49 -16.12 -17.19 0.00
N ILE A 50 -15.70 -18.28 -0.64
CA ILE A 50 -14.48 -18.32 -1.46
C ILE A 50 -14.65 -17.49 -2.74
N PHE A 51 -15.80 -17.59 -3.39
CA PHE A 51 -16.15 -16.85 -4.62
C PHE A 51 -16.97 -15.58 -4.35
N SER A 52 -16.76 -14.94 -3.20
CA SER A 52 -17.33 -13.63 -2.98
C SER A 52 -16.71 -12.61 -3.96
N SER A 53 -17.53 -11.94 -4.78
CA SER A 53 -17.06 -10.90 -5.72
C SER A 53 -16.24 -9.79 -5.02
N ARG A 54 -16.46 -9.61 -3.71
CA ARG A 54 -15.66 -8.71 -2.87
C ARG A 54 -14.18 -9.14 -2.76
N ARG A 55 -13.88 -10.44 -2.72
CA ARG A 55 -12.50 -10.95 -2.61
C ARG A 55 -11.80 -11.08 -3.95
N ILE A 56 -12.51 -11.51 -4.99
CA ILE A 56 -11.91 -11.75 -6.30
C ILE A 56 -11.78 -10.47 -7.12
N THR A 57 -12.69 -9.51 -6.94
CA THR A 57 -12.71 -8.28 -7.75
C THR A 57 -12.30 -7.06 -6.94
N ILE A 58 -12.93 -6.83 -5.78
CA ILE A 58 -12.69 -5.59 -5.02
C ILE A 58 -11.30 -5.60 -4.38
N ALA A 59 -10.87 -6.71 -3.75
CA ALA A 59 -9.55 -6.75 -3.10
C ALA A 59 -8.38 -6.51 -4.08
N PRO A 60 -8.28 -7.15 -5.26
CA PRO A 60 -7.22 -6.86 -6.21
C PRO A 60 -7.23 -5.42 -6.73
N ILE A 61 -8.41 -4.83 -6.93
CA ILE A 61 -8.55 -3.43 -7.34
C ILE A 61 -8.01 -2.49 -6.25
N VAL A 62 -8.32 -2.77 -4.98
CA VAL A 62 -7.83 -1.96 -3.84
C VAL A 62 -6.31 -2.05 -3.74
N ILE A 63 -5.73 -3.24 -3.91
CA ILE A 63 -4.27 -3.44 -3.91
C ILE A 63 -3.63 -2.65 -5.06
N LEU A 64 -4.18 -2.76 -6.28
CA LEU A 64 -3.68 -2.05 -7.46
C LEU A 64 -3.74 -0.53 -7.26
N PHE A 65 -4.84 -0.03 -6.70
CA PHE A 65 -4.98 1.38 -6.35
C PHE A 65 -3.93 1.82 -5.33
N GLY A 66 -3.67 1.00 -4.30
CA GLY A 66 -2.61 1.23 -3.32
C GLY A 66 -1.23 1.38 -3.95
N PHE A 67 -0.88 0.52 -4.92
CA PHE A 67 0.38 0.61 -5.65
C PHE A 67 0.47 1.87 -6.53
N ILE A 68 -0.60 2.25 -7.23
CA ILE A 68 -0.63 3.49 -8.02
C ILE A 68 -0.46 4.71 -7.11
N PHE A 69 -1.11 4.68 -5.94
CA PHE A 69 -1.00 5.75 -4.95
C PHE A 69 0.43 5.86 -4.38
N GLU A 70 1.09 4.74 -4.11
CA GLU A 70 2.49 4.69 -3.70
C GLU A 70 3.43 5.28 -4.75
N ILE A 71 3.25 4.90 -6.02
CA ILE A 71 4.01 5.48 -7.14
C ILE A 71 3.82 7.00 -7.16
N TYR A 72 2.58 7.48 -7.02
CA TYR A 72 2.31 8.91 -6.95
C TYR A 72 2.96 9.58 -5.71
N ALA A 73 2.91 8.94 -4.55
CA ALA A 73 3.51 9.45 -3.31
C ALA A 73 5.03 9.58 -3.41
N ILE A 74 5.69 8.63 -4.07
CA ILE A 74 7.14 8.65 -4.34
C ILE A 74 7.49 9.70 -5.40
N MET A 75 6.72 9.76 -6.49
CA MET A 75 6.97 10.69 -7.59
C MET A 75 6.68 12.15 -7.21
N LYS A 76 5.77 12.38 -6.26
CA LYS A 76 5.46 13.71 -5.77
C LYS A 76 6.72 14.30 -5.16
N LYS A 77 7.35 15.28 -5.81
CA LYS A 77 8.50 15.96 -5.22
C LYS A 77 8.10 16.55 -3.87
N PRO A 78 8.94 16.40 -2.82
CA PRO A 78 8.67 17.06 -1.55
C PRO A 78 8.57 18.56 -1.81
N LYS A 79 7.44 19.16 -1.39
CA LYS A 79 7.31 20.61 -1.38
C LYS A 79 8.35 21.09 -0.37
N GLU A 80 9.43 21.70 -0.84
CA GLU A 80 10.26 22.53 0.03
C GLU A 80 9.31 23.54 0.66
N THR A 81 9.02 23.32 1.94
CA THR A 81 8.29 24.30 2.73
C THR A 81 9.32 25.35 3.03
N GLU A 82 9.50 26.28 2.09
CA GLU A 82 10.25 27.50 2.30
C GLU A 82 9.62 28.18 3.52
N LYS A 83 10.42 28.25 4.59
CA LYS A 83 10.09 28.92 5.84
C LYS A 83 11.22 29.86 6.18
#